data_AF-A0A849S5Q3-F1
#
_entry.id   AF-A0A849S5Q3-F1
#
_cell.length_a   1.000
_cell.length_b   1.000
_cell.length_c   1.000
_cell.angle_alpha   90.00
_cell.angle_beta   90.00
_cell.angle_gamma   90.00
#
_symmetry.space_group_name_H-M   'P 1'
#
loop_
_entity.id
_entity.type
_entity.pdbx_description
1 polymer ?
#
loop_
_entity_poly.entity_id
_entity_poly.type
_entity_poly.pdbx_seq_one_letter_code
_entity_poly.pdbx_strand_id
1 'polypeptide(L)' 'MTKLQVKVDGGRLCIDDICHIAKRSKALQLSDDAGFIKRIDKGAEFVNTLLREEGVIYGVTTGYGDSCTVPIPLAH' A
#
# COMPACT_ATOMS: atom_id res chain seq x y z
N MET A 1 -24.93 -18.15 -7.66
CA MET A 1 -24.45 -18.19 -6.25
C MET A 1 -23.46 -17.07 -6.07
N THR A 2 -23.82 -16.00 -5.36
CA THR A 2 -22.92 -14.88 -5.07
C THR A 2 -21.84 -15.39 -4.12
N LYS A 3 -20.58 -15.41 -4.56
CA LYS A 3 -19.45 -15.72 -3.68
C LYS A 3 -19.49 -14.73 -2.52
N LEU A 4 -19.51 -15.22 -1.28
CA LEU A 4 -19.27 -14.36 -0.11
C LEU A 4 -17.92 -13.67 -0.30
N GLN A 5 -17.85 -12.36 -0.10
CA GLN A 5 -16.66 -11.54 -0.33
C GLN A 5 -16.15 -10.94 0.98
N VAL A 6 -14.82 -10.83 1.09
CA VAL A 6 -14.14 -10.00 2.10
C VAL A 6 -13.77 -8.69 1.41
N LYS A 7 -14.32 -7.58 1.90
CA LYS A 7 -14.05 -6.24 1.38
C LYS A 7 -12.90 -5.59 2.15
N VAL A 8 -11.91 -5.07 1.42
CA VAL A 8 -10.83 -4.24 1.98
C VAL A 8 -11.13 -2.78 1.65
N ASP A 9 -11.55 -2.03 2.67
CA ASP A 9 -11.94 -0.62 2.59
C ASP A 9 -11.18 0.27 3.59
N GLY A 10 -10.17 -0.31 4.26
CA GLY A 10 -9.42 0.31 5.34
C GLY A 10 -10.10 0.30 6.70
N GLY A 11 -11.22 -0.41 6.83
CA GLY A 11 -11.74 -0.88 8.11
C GLY A 11 -10.89 -2.01 8.70
N ARG A 12 -11.31 -2.49 9.89
CA ARG A 12 -10.66 -3.63 10.54
C ARG A 12 -11.08 -4.93 9.87
N LEU A 13 -10.09 -5.75 9.50
CA LEU A 13 -10.30 -7.16 9.17
C LEU A 13 -10.18 -7.99 10.45
N CYS A 14 -10.99 -9.05 10.59
CA CYS A 14 -10.86 -10.01 11.68
C CYS A 14 -10.08 -11.25 11.25
N ILE A 15 -9.71 -12.10 12.22
CA ILE A 15 -8.99 -13.36 11.93
C ILE A 15 -9.81 -14.27 11.01
N ASP A 16 -11.14 -14.32 11.16
CA ASP A 16 -12.00 -15.14 10.30
C ASP A 16 -11.96 -14.69 8.84
N ASP A 17 -11.89 -13.39 8.57
CA ASP A 17 -11.72 -12.86 7.20
C ASP A 17 -10.41 -13.36 6.59
N ILE A 18 -9.32 -13.32 7.35
CA ILE A 18 -8.00 -13.82 6.92
C ILE A 18 -8.07 -15.33 6.66
N CYS A 19 -8.69 -16.10 7.56
CA CYS A 19 -8.89 -17.54 7.37
C CYS A 19 -9.70 -17.83 6.11
N HIS A 20 -10.74 -17.05 5.83
CA HIS A 20 -11.57 -17.22 4.65
C HIS A 20 -10.83 -16.96 3.34
N ILE A 21 -10.00 -15.91 3.31
CA ILE A 21 -9.14 -15.56 2.16
C ILE A 21 -8.10 -16.66 1.95
N ALA A 22 -7.38 -17.07 3.00
CA ALA A 22 -6.32 -18.07 2.92
C ALA A 22 -6.83 -19.43 2.40
N LYS A 23 -8.03 -19.82 2.83
CA LYS A 23 -8.72 -21.05 2.37
C LYS A 23 -9.42 -20.89 1.02
N ARG A 24 -9.37 -19.71 0.38
CA ARG A 24 -10.08 -19.36 -0.86
C ARG A 24 -11.60 -19.61 -0.82
N SER A 25 -12.16 -19.58 0.39
CA SER A 25 -13.59 -19.80 0.63
C SER A 25 -14.43 -18.54 0.39
N LYS A 26 -13.80 -17.36 0.47
CA LYS A 26 -14.37 -16.06 0.08
C LYS A 26 -13.42 -15.35 -0.88
N ALA A 27 -13.95 -14.61 -1.83
CA ALA A 27 -13.15 -13.75 -2.69
C ALA A 27 -12.76 -12.46 -1.95
N LEU A 28 -11.57 -11.93 -2.22
CA LEU A 28 -11.16 -10.61 -1.73
C LEU A 28 -11.52 -9.56 -2.78
N GLN A 29 -12.05 -8.42 -2.34
CA GLN A 29 -12.30 -7.26 -3.17
C GLN A 29 -11.81 -5.98 -2.49
N LEU A 30 -11.10 -5.12 -3.22
CA LEU A 30 -10.84 -3.76 -2.76
C LEU A 30 -12.10 -2.90 -2.89
N SER A 31 -12.29 -1.96 -1.99
CA SER A 31 -13.39 -1.00 -2.09
C SER A 31 -13.26 -0.13 -3.35
N ASP A 32 -14.39 0.09 -4.00
CA ASP A 32 -14.60 1.07 -5.07
C ASP A 32 -15.02 2.45 -4.54
N ASP A 33 -15.13 2.60 -3.23
CA ASP A 33 -15.41 3.89 -2.59
C ASP A 33 -14.35 4.94 -2.97
N ALA A 34 -14.81 6.11 -3.41
CA ALA A 34 -13.93 7.18 -3.84
C ALA A 34 -13.02 7.69 -2.73
N GLY A 35 -13.48 7.68 -1.47
CA GLY A 35 -12.68 8.05 -0.31
C GLY A 35 -11.55 7.05 -0.02
N PHE A 36 -11.83 5.75 -0.19
CA PHE A 36 -10.82 4.69 -0.10
C PHE A 36 -9.71 4.87 -1.14
N ILE A 37 -10.10 5.04 -2.41
CA ILE A 37 -9.16 5.23 -3.52
C ILE A 37 -8.32 6.49 -3.31
N LYS A 38 -8.98 7.62 -3.01
CA LYS A 38 -8.29 8.90 -2.76
C LYS A 38 -7.28 8.82 -1.62
N ARG A 39 -7.54 8.01 -0.59
CA ARG A 39 -6.59 7.81 0.52
C ARG A 39 -5.33 7.07 0.07
N ILE A 40 -5.45 6.10 -0.83
CA ILE A 40 -4.32 5.38 -1.42
C ILE A 40 -3.50 6.35 -2.29
N ASP A 41 -4.17 7.08 -3.17
CA ASP A 41 -3.52 8.03 -4.10
C ASP A 41 -2.74 9.11 -3.35
N LYS A 42 -3.31 9.63 -2.24
CA LYS A 42 -2.64 10.61 -1.38
C LYS A 42 -1.30 10.10 -0.83
N GLY A 43 -1.16 8.80 -0.58
CA GLY A 43 0.11 8.21 -0.15
C GLY A 43 1.20 8.30 -1.24
N ALA A 44 0.84 7.99 -2.48
CA ALA A 44 1.75 8.10 -3.62
C ALA A 44 2.11 9.57 -3.92
N GLU A 45 1.13 10.47 -3.88
CA GLU A 45 1.35 11.91 -4.04
C GLU A 45 2.27 12.49 -2.97
N PHE A 46 2.14 12.01 -1.73
CA PHE A 46 3.01 12.43 -0.63
C PHE A 46 4.47 12.02 -0.87
N VAL A 47 4.72 10.76 -1.26
CA VAL A 47 6.08 10.31 -1.60
C VAL A 47 6.67 11.14 -2.74
N ASN A 48 5.89 11.41 -3.80
CA ASN A 48 6.33 12.25 -4.90
C ASN A 48 6.66 13.69 -4.46
N THR A 49 5.89 14.24 -3.52
CA THR A 49 6.11 15.59 -3.01
C THR A 49 7.36 15.66 -2.15
N LEU A 50 7.49 14.72 -1.20
CA LEU A 50 8.68 14.59 -0.36
C LEU A 50 9.94 14.41 -1.20
N LEU A 51 9.85 13.66 -2.31
CA LEU A 51 10.96 13.44 -3.21
C LEU A 51 11.41 14.73 -3.91
N ARG A 52 10.46 15.59 -4.34
CA ARG A 52 10.78 16.87 -4.96
C ARG A 52 11.36 17.88 -3.98
N GLU A 53 10.89 17.87 -2.73
CA GLU A 53 11.26 18.87 -1.72
C GLU A 53 12.56 18.51 -1.00
N GLU A 54 12.70 17.26 -0.54
CA GLU A 54 13.83 16.82 0.30
C GLU A 54 14.88 16.00 -0.47
N GLY A 55 14.48 15.32 -1.56
CA GLY A 55 15.38 14.51 -2.41
C GLY A 55 15.92 13.21 -1.76
N VAL A 56 15.92 13.10 -0.43
CA VAL A 56 16.46 11.97 0.33
C VAL A 56 15.36 11.28 1.13
N ILE A 57 15.05 10.04 0.75
CA ILE A 57 14.00 9.23 1.39
C ILE A 57 14.52 7.80 1.58
N TYR A 58 14.49 7.32 2.82
CA TYR A 58 14.94 5.97 3.17
C TYR A 58 14.17 4.90 2.40
N GLY A 59 14.90 4.03 1.70
CA GLY A 59 14.32 2.97 0.88
C GLY A 59 13.67 3.43 -0.42
N VAL A 60 13.76 4.72 -0.78
CA VAL A 60 13.29 5.24 -2.07
C VAL A 60 14.45 5.84 -2.85
N THR A 61 15.18 6.80 -2.28
CA THR A 61 16.42 7.38 -2.87
C THR A 61 17.68 7.07 -2.08
N THR A 62 17.57 6.20 -1.08
CA THR A 62 18.72 5.60 -0.40
C THR A 62 18.59 4.08 -0.37
N GLY A 63 19.69 3.40 -0.07
CA GLY A 63 19.65 1.97 0.26
C GLY A 63 18.87 1.67 1.55
N TYR A 64 18.80 0.37 1.87
CA TYR A 64 18.16 -0.15 3.09
C TYR A 64 19.22 -0.65 4.09
N GLY A 65 18.85 -0.74 5.37
CA GLY A 65 19.73 -1.27 6.42
C GLY A 65 21.00 -0.47 6.57
N ASP A 66 22.15 -1.14 6.55
CA ASP A 66 23.47 -0.50 6.67
C ASP A 66 23.77 0.46 5.50
N SER A 67 23.06 0.35 4.38
CA SER A 67 23.20 1.23 3.23
C SER A 67 22.24 2.42 3.26
N CYS A 68 21.63 2.74 4.41
CA CYS A 68 20.67 3.85 4.55
C CYS A 68 21.25 5.23 4.21
N THR A 69 22.58 5.37 4.21
CA THR A 69 23.28 6.61 3.83
C THR A 69 23.78 6.61 2.39
N VAL A 70 23.61 5.52 1.63
CA VAL A 70 24.06 5.40 0.25
C VAL A 70 22.99 5.95 -0.68
N PRO A 71 23.25 7.05 -1.43
CA PRO A 71 22.29 7.58 -2.39
C PRO A 71 22.05 6.62 -3.56
N ILE A 72 20.79 6.52 -3.99
CA ILE A 72 20.36 5.75 -5.16
C ILE A 72 19.87 6.75 -6.23
N PRO A 73 20.51 6.83 -7.40
CA PRO A 73 20.08 7.71 -8.49
C PRO A 73 18.64 7.41 -8.94
N LEU A 74 17.86 8.46 -9.23
CA LEU A 74 16.46 8.35 -9.67
C LEU A 74 16.31 7.94 -11.15
N ALA A 75 17.39 8.00 -11.93
CA ALA A 75 17.44 7.59 -13.32
C ALA A 75 18.87 7.18 -13.69
N HIS A 76 19.00 6.39 -14.76
CA HIS A 76 20.25 6.16 -15.48
C HIS A 76 20.45 7.23 -16.56
#